data_AF-E0S3V0-F1
#
_entry.id   AF-E0S3V0-F1
#
_cell.length_a   1.000
_cell.length_b   1.000
_cell.length_c   1.000
_cell.angle_alpha   90.00
_cell.angle_beta   90.00
_cell.angle_gamma   90.00
#
_symmetry.space_group_name_H-M   'P 1'
#
loop_
_entity.id
_entity.type
_entity.pdbx_description
1 polymer ?
#
loop_
_entity_poly.entity_id
_entity_poly.type
_entity_poly.pdbx_seq_one_letter_code
_entity_poly.pdbx_strand_id
1 'polypeptide(L)' 'MKITHIIWDLEEGDSDYALPKEIDVPDTLLKKGCTTDEILDWASDEYGYCICSCDIG' A
#
# COMPACT_ATOMS: atom_id res chain seq x y z
N MET A 1 10.28 5.35 -5.48
CA MET A 1 9.79 5.11 -4.11
C MET A 1 8.90 3.90 -4.18
N LYS A 2 9.10 2.93 -3.29
CA LYS A 2 8.32 1.70 -3.26
C LYS A 2 7.83 1.45 -1.85
N ILE A 3 6.60 0.92 -1.76
CA ILE A 3 6.06 0.36 -0.53
C ILE A 3 6.41 -1.12 -0.56
N THR A 4 7.02 -1.63 0.49
CA THR A 4 7.49 -3.01 0.62
C THR A 4 7.10 -3.57 1.98
N HIS A 5 7.21 -4.89 2.16
CA HIS A 5 6.82 -5.57 3.40
C HIS A 5 5.40 -5.21 3.87
N ILE A 6 4.47 -5.11 2.92
CA ILE A 6 3.10 -4.69 3.22
C ILE A 6 2.38 -5.80 4.01
N ILE A 7 1.85 -5.41 5.17
CA ILE A 7 0.95 -6.18 6.01
C ILE A 7 -0.44 -5.61 5.82
N TRP A 8 -1.29 -6.35 5.12
CA TRP A 8 -2.68 -5.98 4.88
C TRP A 8 -3.55 -6.37 6.09
N ASP A 9 -4.54 -5.53 6.38
CA ASP A 9 -5.59 -5.80 7.36
C ASP A 9 -6.59 -6.79 6.74
N LEU A 10 -6.26 -8.07 6.83
CA LEU A 10 -7.08 -9.18 6.34
C LEU A 10 -7.81 -9.83 7.51
N GLU A 11 -9.10 -10.14 7.35
CA GLU A 11 -9.85 -10.87 8.37
C GLU A 11 -9.36 -12.32 8.52
N GLU A 12 -9.57 -12.92 9.70
CA GLU A 12 -9.24 -14.33 9.97
C GLU A 12 -10.01 -15.26 9.01
N GLY A 13 -9.37 -15.65 7.91
CA GLY A 13 -9.96 -16.47 6.85
C GLY A 13 -9.60 -15.98 5.43
N ASP A 14 -9.21 -14.71 5.29
CA ASP A 14 -8.92 -14.04 4.02
C ASP A 14 -7.47 -14.26 3.55
N SER A 15 -6.98 -15.50 3.64
CA SER A 15 -5.61 -15.86 3.25
C SER A 15 -5.37 -15.89 1.73
N ASP A 16 -6.44 -15.81 0.94
CA ASP A 16 -6.44 -16.01 -0.53
C ASP A 16 -6.43 -14.70 -1.35
N TYR A 17 -6.43 -13.53 -0.70
CA TYR A 17 -6.28 -12.29 -1.43
C TYR A 17 -4.83 -12.21 -1.94
N ALA A 18 -4.67 -12.31 -3.27
CA ALA A 18 -3.41 -12.17 -3.98
C ALA A 18 -2.91 -10.70 -3.96
N LEU A 19 -2.91 -10.09 -2.78
CA LEU A 19 -2.46 -8.73 -2.58
C LEU A 19 -0.94 -8.67 -2.72
N PRO A 20 -0.44 -7.61 -3.36
CA PRO A 20 0.98 -7.43 -3.54
C PRO A 20 1.65 -7.20 -2.18
N LYS A 21 2.85 -7.76 -2.03
CA LYS A 21 3.74 -7.48 -0.89
C LYS A 21 4.62 -6.24 -1.13
N GLU A 22 4.60 -5.76 -2.36
CA GLU A 22 5.38 -4.63 -2.85
C GLU A 22 4.58 -3.86 -3.90
N ILE A 23 4.49 -2.54 -3.72
CA ILE A 23 3.78 -1.63 -4.62
C ILE A 23 4.76 -0.54 -5.07
N ASP A 24 4.90 -0.39 -6.39
CA ASP A 24 5.59 0.75 -6.97
C ASP A 24 4.71 1.99 -6.88
N VAL A 25 5.20 3.02 -6.18
CA VAL A 25 4.46 4.28 -6.04
C VAL A 25 4.53 5.02 -7.38
N PRO A 26 3.40 5.38 -7.99
CA PRO A 26 3.41 6.07 -9.28
C PRO A 26 4.06 7.44 -9.17
N ASP A 27 4.86 7.79 -10.20
CA ASP A 27 5.57 9.07 -10.29
C ASP A 27 4.67 10.30 -10.16
N THR A 28 3.38 10.16 -10.45
CA THR A 28 2.39 11.24 -10.28
C THR A 28 2.23 11.66 -8.82
N LEU A 29 2.22 10.71 -7.88
CA LEU A 29 2.18 10.99 -6.44
C LEU A 29 3.51 11.59 -5.97
N LEU A 30 4.62 11.04 -6.45
CA LEU A 30 5.96 11.54 -6.13
C LEU A 30 6.17 12.97 -6.62
N LYS A 31 5.71 13.29 -7.84
CA LYS A 31 5.81 14.65 -8.42
C LYS A 31 4.88 15.66 -7.76
N LYS A 32 3.73 15.21 -7.25
CA LYS A 32 2.84 16.06 -6.44
C LYS A 32 3.42 16.38 -5.06
N GLY A 33 4.50 15.70 -4.65
CA GLY A 33 5.06 15.82 -3.31
C GLY A 33 4.13 15.22 -2.25
N CYS A 34 3.37 14.18 -2.62
CA CYS A 34 2.47 13.51 -1.70
C CYS A 34 3.24 12.93 -0.52
N THR A 35 2.63 13.01 0.65
CA THR A 35 3.19 12.44 1.86
C THR A 35 3.03 10.92 1.88
N THR A 36 3.79 10.26 2.75
CA THR A 36 3.69 8.82 2.99
C THR A 36 2.25 8.38 3.28
N ASP A 37 1.51 9.19 4.03
CA ASP A 37 0.11 8.92 4.40
C ASP A 37 -0.81 8.93 3.17
N GLU A 38 -0.67 9.92 2.29
CA GLU A 38 -1.44 9.99 1.04
C GLU A 38 -1.11 8.84 0.07
N ILE A 39 0.13 8.36 0.08
CA ILE A 39 0.56 7.19 -0.70
C ILE A 39 -0.11 5.92 -0.16
N LEU A 40 -0.25 5.79 1.17
CA LEU A 40 -0.92 4.67 1.82
C LEU A 40 -2.43 4.71 1.63
N ASP A 41 -3.04 5.89 1.70
CA ASP A 41 -4.45 6.09 1.38
C ASP A 41 -4.75 5.68 -0.06
N TRP A 42 -3.91 6.12 -1.02
CA TRP A 42 -4.05 5.69 -2.41
C TRP A 42 -3.91 4.17 -2.56
N ALA A 43 -2.91 3.55 -1.92
CA ALA A 43 -2.75 2.10 -1.99
C ALA A 43 -3.94 1.37 -1.35
N SER A 44 -4.49 1.90 -0.25
CA SER A 44 -5.65 1.29 0.40
C SER A 44 -6.91 1.40 -0.46
N ASP A 45 -7.09 2.54 -1.16
CA ASP A 45 -8.18 2.77 -2.11
C ASP A 45 -8.06 1.88 -3.36
N GLU A 46 -6.86 1.79 -3.94
CA GLU A 46 -6.58 1.01 -5.15
C GLU A 46 -6.81 -0.49 -4.94
N TYR A 47 -6.37 -1.01 -3.79
CA TYR A 47 -6.49 -2.44 -3.49
C TYR A 47 -7.75 -2.78 -2.68
N GLY A 48 -8.46 -1.78 -2.14
CA GLY A 48 -9.67 -1.96 -1.34
C GLY A 48 -9.42 -2.54 0.05
N TYR A 49 -8.16 -2.53 0.52
CA TYR A 49 -7.74 -3.08 1.81
C TYR A 49 -6.87 -2.08 2.56
N CYS A 50 -7.05 -1.97 3.87
CA CYS A 50 -6.18 -1.15 4.70
C CYS A 50 -4.82 -1.81 4.88
N ILE A 51 -3.77 -1.00 4.95
CA ILE A 51 -2.41 -1.43 5.27
C ILE A 51 -2.19 -1.26 6.78
N CYS A 52 -1.95 -2.34 7.52
CA CYS A 52 -1.59 -2.26 8.94
C CYS A 52 -0.15 -1.75 9.13
N SER A 53 0.77 -2.21 8.28
CA SER A 53 2.20 -1.92 8.40
C SER A 53 2.91 -2.11 7.08
N CYS A 54 3.91 -1.28 6.80
CA CYS A 54 4.76 -1.41 5.62
C CYS A 54 6.08 -0.64 5.81
N ASP A 55 7.04 -0.95 4.94
CA ASP A 55 8.31 -0.22 4.78
C ASP A 55 8.25 0.63 3.51
N ILE A 56 8.64 1.89 3.59
CA ILE A 56 8.64 2.81 2.45
C ILE A 56 10.06 3.32 2.21
N GLY A 57 10.60 3.04 1.02
CA GLY A 57 12.00 3.31 0.65
C GLY A 57 12.21 3.71 -0.82
#